data_AF-A0AAJ7C5E0-F1
#
_entry.id   AF-A0AAJ7C5E0-F1
#
_cell.length_a   1.000
_cell.length_b   1.000
_cell.length_c   1.000
_cell.angle_alpha   90.00
_cell.angle_beta   90.00
_cell.angle_gamma   90.00
#
_symmetry.space_group_name_H-M   'P 1'
#
loop_
_entity.id
_entity.type
_entity.pdbx_description
1 polymer ?
#
loop_
_entity_poly.entity_id
_entity_poly.type
_entity_poly.pdbx_seq_one_letter_code
_entity_poly.pdbx_strand_id
1 'polypeptide(L)'
;MAELSSFSKYFSVSLSLLRLGRTSRVQCPGPLMYYEDVGCTPLYKNEGDYCAYKYNCDHLNARSKNKCYIKRNSYEFGERLRAQDKDPCNVGCFCTNETNSGRFVCAVVDCFNGPIDTGCYMKRNLSQCCPGPLTCPKNESEIPKCVVDGVTYKDGEFFTPKNEPWKRCTCQEGYTGRNIEPFCIMPRTTCSTDLYHSQDIAKKCIPIYYADQNPATSCSRAWRCQNANDTVIPNPSGSPSSGEDCPGKKDMTCNFGNLTMNLGDEINQGTDYTSVCVRCVCEVPPTPTCRRLSDCNLATGRN
;
A
#
# COMPACT_ATOMS: atom_id res chain seq x y z
N MET A 1 -31.80 29.13 -49.58
CA MET A 1 -32.46 28.09 -48.76
C MET A 1 -31.41 27.00 -48.54
N ALA A 2 -30.53 27.18 -47.55
CA ALA A 2 -30.67 26.73 -46.15
C ALA A 2 -30.60 25.18 -46.04
N GLU A 3 -29.42 24.66 -45.66
CA GLU A 3 -29.14 23.75 -44.51
C GLU A 3 -29.37 22.25 -44.84
N LEU A 4 -28.55 21.25 -44.51
CA LEU A 4 -27.66 20.90 -43.38
C LEU A 4 -26.40 20.14 -43.92
N SER A 5 -25.14 20.45 -43.57
CA SER A 5 -24.32 19.90 -42.45
C SER A 5 -24.61 18.43 -42.10
N SER A 6 -23.68 17.48 -41.88
CA SER A 6 -22.38 17.57 -41.21
C SER A 6 -21.75 16.16 -41.13
N PHE A 7 -20.42 16.08 -41.29
CA PHE A 7 -19.46 15.22 -40.56
C PHE A 7 -19.53 13.68 -40.63
N SER A 8 -18.53 13.09 -41.31
CA SER A 8 -17.89 11.85 -40.86
C SER A 8 -16.40 11.89 -41.22
N LYS A 9 -15.59 12.38 -40.28
CA LYS A 9 -14.13 12.22 -40.26
C LYS A 9 -13.71 11.98 -38.81
N TYR A 10 -12.76 11.06 -38.65
CA TYR A 10 -12.04 10.67 -37.43
C TYR A 10 -12.76 9.72 -36.48
N PHE A 11 -12.27 8.48 -36.40
CA PHE A 11 -11.74 7.92 -35.15
C PHE A 11 -10.89 6.68 -35.48
N SER A 12 -9.61 6.92 -35.78
CA SER A 12 -8.59 5.87 -35.69
C SER A 12 -8.18 5.81 -34.22
N VAL A 13 -8.74 4.86 -33.46
CA VAL A 13 -8.29 4.58 -32.10
C VAL A 13 -7.05 3.70 -32.21
N SER A 14 -5.88 4.32 -32.10
CA SER A 14 -4.64 3.60 -31.84
C SER A 14 -4.77 2.88 -30.50
N LEU A 15 -4.78 1.55 -30.58
CA LEU A 15 -4.77 0.63 -29.45
C LEU A 15 -3.38 0.66 -28.79
N SER A 16 -3.08 1.73 -28.05
CA SER A 16 -1.92 1.76 -27.17
C SER A 16 -2.21 0.87 -25.98
N LEU A 17 -1.64 -0.34 -25.98
CA LEU A 17 -1.61 -1.23 -24.84
C LEU A 17 -1.07 -0.47 -23.60
N LEU A 18 -1.93 -0.16 -22.65
CA LEU A 18 -1.60 0.10 -21.25
C LEU A 18 -0.98 -1.17 -20.64
N ARG A 19 0.30 -1.42 -20.93
CA ARG A 19 1.11 -2.50 -20.36
C ARG A 19 2.30 -1.93 -19.56
N LEU A 20 2.05 -0.94 -18.71
CA LEU A 20 3.09 -0.38 -17.82
C LEU A 20 2.47 -0.11 -16.44
N GLY A 21 2.14 -1.18 -15.71
CA GLY A 21 1.40 -1.04 -14.45
C GLY A 21 2.19 -1.26 -13.17
N ARG A 22 3.11 -2.24 -13.12
CA ARG A 22 3.61 -2.73 -11.82
C ARG A 22 5.05 -3.23 -11.81
N THR A 23 5.51 -3.92 -12.85
CA THR A 23 6.90 -4.44 -12.94
C THR A 23 7.94 -3.33 -12.89
N SER A 24 7.58 -2.14 -13.36
CA SER A 24 8.46 -1.01 -13.44
C SER A 24 8.54 -0.24 -12.09
N ARG A 25 7.49 -0.25 -11.23
CA ARG A 25 7.45 0.56 -9.98
C ARG A 25 8.47 0.09 -8.94
N VAL A 26 8.84 -1.19 -9.02
CA VAL A 26 9.87 -1.83 -8.18
C VAL A 26 11.19 -1.05 -8.19
N GLN A 27 11.49 -0.32 -9.27
CA GLN A 27 12.76 0.40 -9.45
C GLN A 27 12.72 1.84 -8.93
N CYS A 28 11.55 2.38 -8.59
CA CYS A 28 11.46 3.75 -8.12
C CYS A 28 11.83 3.85 -6.63
N PRO A 29 12.58 4.89 -6.22
CA PRO A 29 12.86 5.15 -4.81
C PRO A 29 11.61 5.68 -4.10
N GLY A 30 11.62 5.71 -2.77
CA GLY A 30 10.52 6.29 -1.98
C GLY A 30 9.47 5.29 -1.47
N PRO A 31 8.62 5.72 -0.50
CA PRO A 31 7.53 4.92 0.02
C PRO A 31 6.28 5.01 -0.86
N LEU A 32 6.38 4.65 -2.15
CA LEU A 32 5.30 4.90 -3.14
C LEU A 32 4.02 4.14 -2.81
N MET A 33 4.14 2.95 -2.23
CA MET A 33 2.96 2.20 -1.81
C MET A 33 2.18 2.95 -0.73
N TYR A 34 2.87 3.57 0.22
CA TYR A 34 2.21 4.41 1.22
C TYR A 34 1.46 5.58 0.58
N TYR A 35 2.09 6.29 -0.36
CA TYR A 35 1.45 7.42 -1.06
C TYR A 35 0.19 7.02 -1.82
N GLU A 36 0.22 5.90 -2.54
CA GLU A 36 -0.96 5.37 -3.23
C GLU A 36 -2.08 4.99 -2.25
N ASP A 37 -1.70 4.36 -1.14
CA ASP A 37 -2.65 3.85 -0.15
C ASP A 37 -3.42 4.98 0.54
N VAL A 38 -2.75 6.08 0.87
CA VAL A 38 -3.39 7.26 1.50
C VAL A 38 -3.92 8.29 0.49
N GLY A 39 -3.84 8.00 -0.82
CA GLY A 39 -4.46 8.79 -1.88
C GLY A 39 -3.71 10.08 -2.25
N CYS A 40 -2.39 10.10 -2.06
CA CYS A 40 -1.54 11.16 -2.62
C CYS A 40 -1.44 11.04 -4.14
N THR A 41 -1.22 12.16 -4.81
CA THR A 41 -1.11 12.21 -6.27
C THR A 41 0.34 12.39 -6.71
N PRO A 42 0.87 11.57 -7.63
CA PRO A 42 2.24 11.71 -8.12
C PRO A 42 2.41 12.97 -8.97
N LEU A 43 3.60 13.56 -8.90
CA LEU A 43 4.05 14.66 -9.77
C LEU A 43 5.30 14.20 -10.53
N TYR A 44 5.27 14.33 -11.85
CA TYR A 44 6.34 13.94 -12.77
C TYR A 44 7.03 15.18 -13.32
N LYS A 45 8.35 15.10 -13.56
CA LYS A 45 9.14 16.27 -13.97
C LYS A 45 8.92 16.53 -15.45
N ASN A 46 8.89 15.47 -16.24
CA ASN A 46 8.61 15.48 -17.67
C ASN A 46 7.52 14.45 -18.02
N GLU A 47 6.88 14.67 -19.17
CA GLU A 47 5.97 13.69 -19.75
C GLU A 47 6.75 12.42 -20.15
N GLY A 48 6.24 11.25 -19.77
CA GLY A 48 6.91 9.97 -19.99
C GLY A 48 7.92 9.57 -18.89
N ASP A 49 8.17 10.42 -17.90
CA ASP A 49 8.97 10.04 -16.73
C ASP A 49 8.34 8.84 -16.03
N TYR A 50 9.20 7.88 -15.70
CA TYR A 50 8.75 6.63 -15.12
C TYR A 50 8.43 6.74 -13.62
N CYS A 51 9.27 7.47 -12.88
CA CYS A 51 9.11 7.69 -11.44
C CYS A 51 8.68 9.13 -11.18
N ALA A 52 7.72 9.30 -10.27
CA ALA A 52 7.36 10.63 -9.77
C ALA A 52 8.51 11.18 -8.93
N TYR A 53 8.80 12.47 -9.09
CA TYR A 53 9.86 13.13 -8.31
C TYR A 53 9.35 13.63 -6.95
N LYS A 54 8.02 13.77 -6.81
CA LYS A 54 7.31 14.24 -5.60
C LYS A 54 5.88 13.70 -5.61
N TYR A 55 5.25 13.64 -4.45
CA TYR A 55 3.80 13.46 -4.32
C TYR A 55 3.13 14.68 -3.69
N ASN A 56 1.93 15.03 -4.15
CA ASN A 56 1.04 15.94 -3.43
C ASN A 56 0.20 15.13 -2.43
N CYS A 57 0.44 15.40 -1.15
CA CYS A 57 -0.28 14.83 -0.01
C CYS A 57 -0.96 15.91 0.85
N ASP A 58 -1.24 17.09 0.30
CA ASP A 58 -1.74 18.25 1.07
C ASP A 58 -3.08 17.95 1.75
N HIS A 59 -3.88 17.05 1.15
CA HIS A 59 -5.15 16.60 1.72
C HIS A 59 -4.99 15.91 3.06
N LEU A 60 -3.82 15.31 3.37
CA LEU A 60 -3.54 14.69 4.67
C LEU A 60 -3.45 15.74 5.77
N ASN A 61 -2.83 16.89 5.48
CA ASN A 61 -2.69 18.00 6.44
C ASN A 61 -4.03 18.71 6.69
N ALA A 62 -4.94 18.68 5.70
CA ALA A 62 -6.26 19.28 5.81
C ALA A 62 -7.29 18.44 6.59
N ARG A 63 -6.90 17.24 7.07
CA ARG A 63 -7.80 16.34 7.80
C ARG A 63 -8.16 16.91 9.17
N SER A 64 -9.45 16.93 9.47
CA SER A 64 -9.95 17.31 10.79
C SER A 64 -9.76 16.17 11.79
N LYS A 65 -9.41 16.50 13.03
CA LYS A 65 -9.39 15.52 14.13
C LYS A 65 -10.79 14.98 14.46
N ASN A 66 -11.85 15.66 14.04
CA ASN A 66 -13.24 15.31 14.36
C ASN A 66 -13.91 14.41 13.30
N LYS A 67 -13.14 13.82 12.39
CA LYS A 67 -13.64 12.93 11.33
C LYS A 67 -12.65 11.79 11.10
N CYS A 68 -13.14 10.68 10.55
CA CYS A 68 -12.27 9.65 10.00
C CYS A 68 -12.11 9.84 8.50
N TYR A 69 -11.03 9.31 7.94
CA TYR A 69 -10.72 9.46 6.53
C TYR A 69 -10.29 8.14 5.93
N ILE A 70 -10.71 7.89 4.69
CA ILE A 70 -10.09 6.90 3.80
C ILE A 70 -9.73 7.64 2.52
N LYS A 71 -8.44 7.76 2.23
CA LYS A 71 -7.88 8.60 1.18
C LYS A 71 -8.41 10.04 1.29
N ARG A 72 -9.31 10.42 0.39
CA ARG A 72 -9.96 11.75 0.34
C ARG A 72 -11.40 11.74 0.85
N ASN A 73 -11.96 10.57 1.16
CA ASN A 73 -13.31 10.43 1.67
C ASN A 73 -13.32 10.69 3.18
N SER A 74 -14.17 11.59 3.65
CA SER A 74 -14.41 11.83 5.07
C SER A 74 -15.64 11.08 5.58
N TYR A 75 -15.60 10.75 6.86
CA TYR A 75 -16.63 10.03 7.59
C TYR A 75 -16.94 10.74 8.90
N GLU A 76 -18.23 10.90 9.20
CA GLU A 76 -18.67 11.42 10.49
C GLU A 76 -18.60 10.34 11.58
N PHE A 77 -18.53 10.74 12.85
CA PHE A 77 -18.60 9.80 13.96
C PHE A 77 -19.92 9.01 13.92
N GLY A 78 -19.81 7.69 14.10
CA GLY A 78 -20.91 6.73 13.95
C GLY A 78 -21.13 6.25 12.50
N GLU A 79 -20.55 6.91 11.49
CA GLU A 79 -20.69 6.48 10.09
C GLU A 79 -19.95 5.15 9.85
N ARG A 80 -20.62 4.23 9.16
CA ARG A 80 -20.04 2.95 8.76
C ARG A 80 -19.15 3.11 7.53
N LEU A 81 -18.08 2.32 7.48
CA LEU A 81 -17.19 2.25 6.32
C LEU A 81 -17.99 1.85 5.06
N ARG A 82 -17.88 2.65 4.00
CA ARG A 82 -18.61 2.40 2.74
C ARG A 82 -18.06 1.18 2.04
N ALA A 83 -18.91 0.49 1.27
CA ALA A 83 -18.52 -0.74 0.57
C ALA A 83 -17.35 -0.52 -0.41
N GLN A 84 -17.26 0.64 -1.08
CA GLN A 84 -16.15 0.92 -2.00
C GLN A 84 -14.79 1.09 -1.31
N ASP A 85 -14.77 1.43 -0.02
CA ASP A 85 -13.55 1.67 0.77
C ASP A 85 -13.21 0.47 1.65
N LYS A 86 -14.03 -0.59 1.61
CA LYS A 86 -13.95 -1.77 2.45
C LYS A 86 -13.18 -2.89 1.78
N ASP A 87 -12.13 -3.37 2.43
CA ASP A 87 -11.53 -4.67 2.13
C ASP A 87 -12.35 -5.81 2.76
N PRO A 88 -12.29 -7.05 2.23
CA PRO A 88 -13.08 -8.17 2.76
C PRO A 88 -12.95 -8.39 4.27
N CYS A 89 -11.77 -8.11 4.84
CA CYS A 89 -11.48 -8.26 6.26
C CYS A 89 -11.89 -7.07 7.13
N ASN A 90 -12.29 -5.95 6.53
CA ASN A 90 -12.71 -4.75 7.26
C ASN A 90 -14.18 -4.90 7.70
N VAL A 91 -14.44 -5.86 8.59
CA VAL A 91 -15.78 -6.25 9.04
C VAL A 91 -16.30 -5.27 10.10
N GLY A 92 -17.53 -4.80 9.92
CA GLY A 92 -18.22 -3.97 10.91
C GLY A 92 -17.56 -2.61 11.19
N CYS A 93 -16.66 -2.13 10.32
CA CYS A 93 -15.93 -0.89 10.57
C CYS A 93 -16.83 0.33 10.66
N PHE A 94 -16.62 1.16 11.68
CA PHE A 94 -17.28 2.46 11.83
C PHE A 94 -16.32 3.51 12.39
N CYS A 95 -16.58 4.76 12.06
CA CYS A 95 -15.80 5.90 12.54
C CYS A 95 -16.20 6.23 13.98
N THR A 96 -15.22 6.41 14.87
CA THR A 96 -15.43 6.81 16.26
C THR A 96 -14.42 7.87 16.69
N ASN A 97 -14.70 8.51 17.82
CA ASN A 97 -13.74 9.40 18.49
C ASN A 97 -12.99 8.60 19.55
N GLU A 98 -11.71 8.33 19.30
CA GLU A 98 -10.82 7.67 20.24
C GLU A 98 -9.61 8.57 20.49
N THR A 99 -9.24 8.80 21.76
CA THR A 99 -8.12 9.67 22.15
C THR A 99 -8.16 11.09 21.54
N ASN A 100 -9.36 11.70 21.47
CA ASN A 100 -9.60 13.03 20.89
C ASN A 100 -9.22 13.14 19.39
N SER A 101 -9.37 12.02 18.66
CA SER A 101 -9.12 11.96 17.22
C SER A 101 -10.04 10.93 16.56
N GLY A 102 -10.43 11.19 15.30
CA GLY A 102 -11.21 10.25 14.52
C GLY A 102 -10.41 9.01 14.11
N ARG A 103 -10.96 7.84 14.43
CA ARG A 103 -10.39 6.54 14.08
C ARG A 103 -11.49 5.56 13.67
N PHE A 104 -11.17 4.65 12.76
CA PHE A 104 -12.02 3.50 12.50
C PHE A 104 -11.79 2.39 13.52
N VAL A 105 -12.88 1.87 14.07
CA VAL A 105 -12.88 0.62 14.84
C VAL A 105 -13.58 -0.43 14.01
N CYS A 106 -12.93 -1.58 13.84
CA CYS A 106 -13.42 -2.73 13.09
C CYS A 106 -13.50 -3.96 13.99
N ALA A 107 -14.34 -4.92 13.64
CA ALA A 107 -14.34 -6.21 14.29
C ALA A 107 -13.02 -6.95 13.98
N VAL A 108 -12.38 -7.50 15.01
CA VAL A 108 -11.29 -8.44 14.83
C VAL A 108 -11.88 -9.71 14.21
N VAL A 109 -11.40 -10.07 13.03
CA VAL A 109 -11.80 -11.30 12.34
C VAL A 109 -10.73 -12.35 12.58
N ASP A 110 -11.06 -13.35 13.40
CA ASP A 110 -10.22 -14.53 13.57
C ASP A 110 -10.66 -15.61 12.58
N CYS A 111 -9.75 -15.98 11.68
CA CYS A 111 -9.94 -17.07 10.72
C CYS A 111 -9.17 -18.33 11.14
N PHE A 112 -8.93 -18.52 12.45
CA PHE A 112 -8.24 -19.69 12.97
C PHE A 112 -8.97 -20.96 12.54
N ASN A 113 -8.21 -21.83 11.89
CA ASN A 113 -8.62 -23.19 11.57
C ASN A 113 -7.51 -24.11 12.09
N GLY A 114 -7.88 -25.20 12.75
CA GLY A 114 -6.94 -26.23 13.17
C GLY A 114 -6.27 -26.92 11.99
N PRO A 115 -5.42 -27.92 12.24
CA PRO A 115 -4.86 -28.77 11.19
C PRO A 115 -5.97 -29.30 10.29
N ILE A 116 -5.81 -29.14 8.99
CA ILE A 116 -6.74 -29.69 7.99
C ILE A 116 -6.35 -31.14 7.75
N ASP A 117 -7.28 -32.06 7.94
CA ASP A 117 -7.07 -33.48 7.67
C ASP A 117 -6.73 -33.74 6.20
N THR A 118 -5.90 -34.75 5.95
CA THR A 118 -5.57 -35.20 4.60
C THR A 118 -6.84 -35.55 3.83
N GLY A 119 -6.98 -35.03 2.61
CA GLY A 119 -8.18 -35.22 1.79
C GLY A 119 -9.29 -34.20 2.02
N CYS A 120 -9.15 -33.30 3.00
CA CYS A 120 -10.05 -32.18 3.19
C CYS A 120 -9.46 -30.87 2.64
N TYR A 121 -10.33 -29.90 2.36
CA TYR A 121 -9.93 -28.57 1.93
C TYR A 121 -10.96 -27.53 2.37
N MET A 122 -10.57 -26.26 2.42
CA MET A 122 -11.50 -25.17 2.67
C MET A 122 -11.69 -24.35 1.39
N LYS A 123 -12.92 -24.29 0.90
CA LYS A 123 -13.25 -23.42 -0.24
C LYS A 123 -12.89 -21.98 0.12
N ARG A 124 -12.24 -21.26 -0.78
CA ARG A 124 -11.91 -19.85 -0.58
C ARG A 124 -12.57 -18.98 -1.62
N ASN A 125 -13.16 -17.88 -1.19
CA ASN A 125 -13.63 -16.83 -2.08
C ASN A 125 -12.76 -15.59 -1.91
N LEU A 126 -12.19 -15.06 -3.00
CA LEU A 126 -11.29 -13.89 -2.95
C LEU A 126 -11.98 -12.60 -2.46
N SER A 127 -13.32 -12.56 -2.48
CA SER A 127 -14.15 -11.48 -1.92
C SER A 127 -14.47 -11.64 -0.43
N GLN A 128 -14.08 -12.74 0.20
CA GLN A 128 -14.28 -13.01 1.63
C GLN A 128 -12.96 -12.91 2.40
N CYS A 129 -13.03 -12.53 3.67
CA CYS A 129 -11.85 -12.47 4.52
C CYS A 129 -11.33 -13.85 4.90
N CYS A 130 -12.22 -14.67 5.46
CA CYS A 130 -11.91 -16.01 5.91
C CYS A 130 -12.18 -17.04 4.81
N PRO A 131 -11.51 -18.20 4.86
CA PRO A 131 -11.97 -19.36 4.12
C PRO A 131 -13.42 -19.71 4.50
N GLY A 132 -14.11 -20.34 3.55
CA GLY A 132 -15.39 -20.98 3.78
C GLY A 132 -15.24 -22.29 4.59
N PRO A 133 -16.35 -23.03 4.76
CA PRO A 133 -16.36 -24.24 5.57
C PRO A 133 -15.43 -25.33 5.04
N LEU A 134 -14.90 -26.13 5.97
CA LEU A 134 -14.14 -27.33 5.67
C LEU A 134 -15.00 -28.33 4.89
N THR A 135 -14.45 -28.83 3.79
CA THR A 135 -15.08 -29.81 2.90
C THR A 135 -14.18 -31.05 2.83
N CYS A 136 -14.75 -32.21 3.16
CA CYS A 136 -14.06 -33.50 3.16
C CYS A 136 -14.82 -34.48 2.27
N PRO A 137 -14.51 -34.56 0.96
CA PRO A 137 -15.11 -35.54 0.08
C PRO A 137 -14.74 -36.96 0.49
N LYS A 138 -15.55 -37.94 0.09
CA LYS A 138 -15.28 -39.37 0.38
C LYS A 138 -14.05 -39.88 -0.37
N ASN A 139 -13.81 -39.34 -1.56
CA ASN A 139 -12.65 -39.67 -2.39
C ASN A 139 -11.85 -38.40 -2.70
N GLU A 140 -10.52 -38.45 -2.54
CA GLU A 140 -9.66 -37.30 -2.86
C GLU A 140 -9.69 -36.89 -4.33
N SER A 141 -10.07 -37.80 -5.23
CA SER A 141 -10.25 -37.51 -6.66
C SER A 141 -11.40 -36.54 -6.93
N GLU A 142 -12.30 -36.36 -5.97
CA GLU A 142 -13.42 -35.41 -6.05
C GLU A 142 -13.00 -33.98 -5.68
N ILE A 143 -11.81 -33.78 -5.09
CA ILE A 143 -11.29 -32.45 -4.80
C ILE A 143 -10.96 -31.77 -6.13
N PRO A 144 -11.57 -30.61 -6.46
CA PRO A 144 -11.27 -29.90 -7.69
C PRO A 144 -9.79 -29.51 -7.74
N LYS A 145 -9.20 -29.62 -8.94
CA LYS A 145 -7.78 -29.33 -9.19
C LYS A 145 -7.63 -28.34 -10.34
N CYS A 146 -6.66 -27.46 -10.21
CA CYS A 146 -6.29 -26.48 -11.23
C CYS A 146 -4.83 -26.70 -11.60
N VAL A 147 -4.52 -26.75 -12.90
CA VAL A 147 -3.13 -26.79 -13.39
C VAL A 147 -2.77 -25.40 -13.90
N VAL A 148 -1.80 -24.75 -13.25
CA VAL A 148 -1.34 -23.40 -13.60
C VAL A 148 0.17 -23.39 -13.65
N ASP A 149 0.73 -22.95 -14.79
CA ASP A 149 2.17 -22.84 -15.00
C ASP A 149 2.97 -24.13 -14.69
N GLY A 150 2.34 -25.28 -14.94
CA GLY A 150 2.89 -26.62 -14.66
C GLY A 150 2.73 -27.12 -13.22
N VAL A 151 2.11 -26.34 -12.34
CA VAL A 151 1.85 -26.69 -10.93
C VAL A 151 0.38 -27.06 -10.75
N THR A 152 0.11 -28.13 -10.01
CA THR A 152 -1.26 -28.54 -9.68
C THR A 152 -1.64 -27.99 -8.31
N TYR A 153 -2.75 -27.25 -8.26
CA TYR A 153 -3.34 -26.68 -7.06
C TYR A 153 -4.66 -27.38 -6.75
N LYS A 154 -4.96 -27.59 -5.48
CA LYS A 154 -6.25 -28.08 -4.98
C LYS A 154 -7.19 -26.90 -4.69
N ASP A 155 -8.50 -27.15 -4.72
CA ASP A 155 -9.51 -26.14 -4.38
C ASP A 155 -9.19 -25.45 -3.04
N GLY A 156 -9.25 -24.12 -3.03
CA GLY A 156 -8.91 -23.26 -1.90
C GLY A 156 -7.45 -22.83 -1.80
N GLU A 157 -6.54 -23.47 -2.56
CA GLU A 157 -5.12 -23.08 -2.59
C GLU A 157 -4.90 -21.81 -3.40
N PHE A 158 -4.03 -20.93 -2.89
CA PHE A 158 -3.64 -19.71 -3.59
C PHE A 158 -2.53 -19.97 -4.60
N PHE A 159 -2.57 -19.23 -5.70
CA PHE A 159 -1.47 -19.14 -6.64
C PHE A 159 -1.33 -17.72 -7.20
N THR A 160 -0.13 -17.43 -7.70
CA THR A 160 0.18 -16.20 -8.42
C THR A 160 0.67 -16.61 -9.82
N PRO A 161 -0.07 -16.26 -10.90
CA PRO A 161 0.32 -16.63 -12.25
C PRO A 161 1.67 -16.01 -12.62
N LYS A 162 2.58 -16.78 -13.23
CA LYS A 162 3.92 -16.31 -13.62
C LYS A 162 3.87 -15.11 -14.57
N ASN A 163 2.92 -15.12 -15.51
CA ASN A 163 2.75 -14.06 -16.51
C ASN A 163 1.90 -12.88 -16.03
N GLU A 164 1.20 -13.02 -14.90
CA GLU A 164 0.37 -11.97 -14.30
C GLU A 164 0.64 -11.87 -12.79
N PRO A 165 1.89 -11.59 -12.38
CA PRO A 165 2.32 -11.65 -10.98
C PRO A 165 1.62 -10.64 -10.06
N TRP A 166 0.87 -9.70 -10.65
CA TRP A 166 0.07 -8.72 -9.96
C TRP A 166 -1.34 -9.21 -9.58
N LYS A 167 -1.74 -10.40 -10.05
CA LYS A 167 -3.01 -11.04 -9.68
C LYS A 167 -2.81 -11.99 -8.51
N ARG A 168 -3.81 -12.06 -7.65
CA ARG A 168 -3.94 -13.11 -6.63
C ARG A 168 -5.07 -14.01 -7.06
N CYS A 169 -4.78 -15.30 -7.14
CA CYS A 169 -5.73 -16.30 -7.59
C CYS A 169 -5.91 -17.39 -6.56
N THR A 170 -7.06 -18.07 -6.63
CA THR A 170 -7.36 -19.27 -5.86
C THR A 170 -7.85 -20.34 -6.82
N CYS A 171 -7.41 -21.58 -6.61
CA CYS A 171 -8.00 -22.70 -7.33
C CYS A 171 -9.41 -22.94 -6.80
N GLN A 172 -10.36 -23.14 -7.71
CA GLN A 172 -11.74 -23.47 -7.41
C GLN A 172 -12.29 -24.34 -8.56
N GLU A 173 -13.36 -25.06 -8.27
CA GLU A 173 -14.18 -25.73 -9.27
C GLU A 173 -14.58 -24.78 -10.42
N GLY A 174 -14.45 -25.25 -11.67
CA GLY A 174 -14.78 -24.46 -12.86
C GLY A 174 -13.66 -23.56 -13.40
N TYR A 175 -12.47 -23.56 -12.80
CA TYR A 175 -11.31 -22.84 -13.34
C TYR A 175 -10.87 -23.42 -14.69
N THR A 176 -10.95 -22.62 -15.75
CA THR A 176 -10.67 -23.04 -17.14
C THR A 176 -9.25 -22.70 -17.61
N GLY A 177 -8.35 -22.29 -16.71
CA GLY A 177 -7.01 -21.78 -17.08
C GLY A 177 -6.99 -20.28 -17.38
N ARG A 178 -8.12 -19.57 -17.24
CA ARG A 178 -8.22 -18.12 -17.44
C ARG A 178 -8.16 -17.39 -16.10
N ASN A 179 -7.21 -16.47 -15.96
CA ASN A 179 -7.02 -15.67 -14.75
C ASN A 179 -8.03 -14.51 -14.64
N ILE A 180 -9.32 -14.83 -14.50
CA ILE A 180 -10.41 -13.86 -14.40
C ILE A 180 -11.23 -14.09 -13.13
N GLU A 181 -12.10 -13.13 -12.76
CA GLU A 181 -13.03 -13.32 -11.65
C GLU A 181 -13.97 -14.51 -11.91
N PRO A 182 -14.36 -15.27 -10.87
CA PRO A 182 -14.04 -15.08 -9.44
C PRO A 182 -12.70 -15.70 -8.99
N PHE A 183 -12.00 -16.42 -9.88
CA PHE A 183 -10.79 -17.20 -9.56
C PHE A 183 -9.56 -16.36 -9.30
N CYS A 184 -9.48 -15.20 -9.96
CA CYS A 184 -8.38 -14.27 -9.84
C CYS A 184 -8.91 -12.85 -9.71
N ILE A 185 -8.35 -12.12 -8.75
CA ILE A 185 -8.56 -10.68 -8.62
C ILE A 185 -7.22 -9.97 -8.82
N MET A 186 -7.30 -8.72 -9.29
CA MET A 186 -6.25 -7.76 -9.01
C MET A 186 -6.47 -7.31 -7.57
N PRO A 187 -5.61 -7.66 -6.60
CA PRO A 187 -5.75 -7.15 -5.26
C PRO A 187 -5.73 -5.62 -5.37
N ARG A 188 -6.72 -4.96 -4.76
CA ARG A 188 -6.54 -3.54 -4.48
C ARG A 188 -5.28 -3.45 -3.63
N THR A 189 -4.33 -2.63 -4.05
CA THR A 189 -3.17 -2.32 -3.23
C THR A 189 -3.64 -1.43 -2.10
N THR A 190 -4.30 -2.04 -1.12
CA THR A 190 -4.77 -1.38 0.09
C THR A 190 -3.99 -1.95 1.25
N CYS A 191 -3.10 -1.12 1.79
CA CYS A 191 -2.44 -1.42 3.06
C CYS A 191 -3.36 -1.06 4.23
N SER A 192 -4.55 -0.51 3.95
CA SER A 192 -5.51 -0.03 4.95
C SER A 192 -4.85 0.96 5.93
N THR A 193 -3.87 1.74 5.45
CA THR A 193 -3.08 2.66 6.27
C THR A 193 -3.97 3.68 6.95
N ASP A 194 -4.91 4.27 6.21
CA ASP A 194 -5.88 5.20 6.78
C ASP A 194 -6.78 4.59 7.87
N LEU A 195 -7.05 3.29 7.77
CA LEU A 195 -7.91 2.57 8.72
C LEU A 195 -7.18 2.31 10.05
N TYR A 196 -5.93 1.86 9.97
CA TYR A 196 -5.18 1.39 11.14
C TYR A 196 -4.18 2.41 11.71
N HIS A 197 -3.73 3.36 10.89
CA HIS A 197 -2.62 4.28 11.19
C HIS A 197 -3.00 5.75 11.04
N SER A 198 -4.29 6.10 11.19
CA SER A 198 -4.77 7.50 11.06
C SER A 198 -4.03 8.48 11.96
N GLN A 199 -3.70 8.06 13.19
CA GLN A 199 -2.96 8.88 14.15
C GLN A 199 -1.49 9.08 13.75
N ASP A 200 -0.87 8.03 13.20
CA ASP A 200 0.51 8.08 12.72
C ASP A 200 0.63 9.06 11.55
N ILE A 201 -0.32 9.02 10.62
CA ILE A 201 -0.43 10.00 9.51
C ILE A 201 -0.58 11.42 10.05
N ALA A 202 -1.49 11.64 11.02
CA ALA A 202 -1.75 12.96 11.59
C ALA A 202 -0.52 13.55 12.30
N LYS A 203 0.34 12.69 12.88
CA LYS A 203 1.60 13.07 13.53
C LYS A 203 2.78 13.12 12.56
N LYS A 204 2.56 12.87 11.26
CA LYS A 204 3.62 12.77 10.24
C LYS A 204 4.71 11.76 10.63
N CYS A 205 4.29 10.65 11.22
CA CYS A 205 5.14 9.49 11.46
C CYS A 205 5.50 8.83 10.13
N ILE A 206 6.63 8.14 10.09
CA ILE A 206 7.21 7.57 8.87
C ILE A 206 6.92 6.06 8.82
N PRO A 207 6.43 5.51 7.70
CA PRO A 207 6.33 4.07 7.51
C PRO A 207 7.72 3.42 7.48
N ILE A 208 7.88 2.32 8.22
CA ILE A 208 9.09 1.50 8.26
C ILE A 208 8.87 0.20 7.48
N TYR A 209 9.82 -0.11 6.63
CA TYR A 209 9.88 -1.35 5.85
C TYR A 209 10.98 -2.27 6.37
N TYR A 210 10.74 -3.58 6.39
CA TYR A 210 11.81 -4.55 6.66
C TYR A 210 12.82 -4.61 5.50
N ALA A 211 13.98 -5.22 5.76
CA ALA A 211 15.09 -5.27 4.81
C ALA A 211 14.68 -5.91 3.48
N ASP A 212 13.83 -6.95 3.53
CA ASP A 212 13.30 -7.70 2.39
C ASP A 212 12.12 -7.02 1.68
N GLN A 213 11.52 -5.98 2.30
CA GLN A 213 10.39 -5.26 1.72
C GLN A 213 10.86 -4.17 0.75
N ASN A 214 10.16 -4.04 -0.37
CA ASN A 214 10.33 -2.91 -1.29
C ASN A 214 9.33 -1.79 -0.93
N PRO A 215 9.78 -0.60 -0.49
CA PRO A 215 8.90 0.52 -0.12
C PRO A 215 7.95 1.00 -1.24
N ALA A 216 8.32 0.78 -2.50
CA ALA A 216 7.52 1.19 -3.63
C ALA A 216 6.29 0.30 -3.88
N THR A 217 6.30 -0.93 -3.37
CA THR A 217 5.26 -1.94 -3.66
C THR A 217 4.72 -2.69 -2.45
N SER A 218 5.42 -2.62 -1.31
CA SER A 218 5.08 -3.33 -0.08
C SER A 218 4.33 -2.43 0.89
N CYS A 219 3.46 -3.01 1.71
CA CYS A 219 2.90 -2.32 2.87
C CYS A 219 3.92 -2.23 4.00
N SER A 220 3.98 -1.08 4.67
CA SER A 220 4.80 -0.91 5.88
C SER A 220 4.27 -1.79 7.01
N ARG A 221 5.18 -2.31 7.84
CA ARG A 221 4.83 -3.18 8.97
C ARG A 221 5.02 -2.51 10.32
N ALA A 222 5.67 -1.36 10.34
CA ALA A 222 5.89 -0.55 11.54
C ALA A 222 5.93 0.93 11.15
N TRP A 223 5.90 1.79 12.16
CA TRP A 223 5.92 3.23 12.02
C TRP A 223 6.88 3.84 13.03
N ARG A 224 7.56 4.92 12.64
CA ARG A 224 8.43 5.73 13.50
C ARG A 224 7.80 7.10 13.67
N CYS A 225 7.54 7.51 14.91
CA CYS A 225 7.07 8.85 15.23
C CYS A 225 8.21 9.68 15.82
N GLN A 226 8.17 11.00 15.62
CA GLN A 226 9.22 11.88 16.12
C GLN A 226 9.22 11.90 17.66
N ASN A 227 10.41 11.79 18.24
CA ASN A 227 10.70 12.04 19.64
C ASN A 227 11.72 13.19 19.80
N ALA A 228 12.00 13.57 21.05
CA ALA A 228 12.84 14.74 21.36
C ALA A 228 14.33 14.55 20.98
N ASN A 229 14.79 13.31 20.81
CA ASN A 229 16.18 12.99 20.49
C ASN A 229 16.42 12.84 18.98
N ASP A 230 15.37 12.95 18.17
CA ASP A 230 15.48 12.86 16.71
C ASP A 230 16.08 14.14 16.13
N THR A 231 17.09 13.97 15.27
CA THR A 231 17.79 15.04 14.57
C THR A 231 18.01 14.68 13.11
N VAL A 232 18.06 15.72 12.28
CA VAL A 232 18.39 15.60 10.85
C VAL A 232 19.90 15.57 10.70
N ILE A 233 20.42 14.58 9.98
CA ILE A 233 21.81 14.45 9.57
C ILE A 233 21.88 14.96 8.12
N PRO A 234 22.49 16.14 7.88
CA PRO A 234 22.58 16.69 6.53
C PRO A 234 23.44 15.81 5.64
N ASN A 235 23.02 15.62 4.39
CA ASN A 235 23.86 15.00 3.39
C ASN A 235 24.73 16.05 2.70
N PRO A 236 26.08 16.02 2.86
CA PRO A 236 26.97 17.03 2.28
C PRO A 236 26.99 16.99 0.74
N SER A 237 26.55 15.89 0.12
CA SER A 237 26.36 15.77 -1.34
C SER A 237 24.92 16.01 -1.78
N GLY A 238 23.99 16.19 -0.83
CA GLY A 238 22.62 16.59 -1.11
C GLY A 238 22.60 17.99 -1.69
N SER A 239 21.82 18.22 -2.75
CA SER A 239 21.68 19.57 -3.31
C SER A 239 21.08 20.49 -2.24
N PRO A 240 21.76 21.59 -1.88
CA PRO A 240 21.15 22.59 -1.00
C PRO A 240 19.89 23.13 -1.65
N SER A 241 18.82 23.29 -0.87
CA SER A 241 17.61 24.00 -1.27
C SER A 241 17.86 25.50 -1.49
N SER A 242 19.06 26.00 -1.16
CA SER A 242 19.52 27.38 -1.36
C SER A 242 20.27 27.54 -2.69
N GLY A 243 19.52 27.62 -3.78
CA GLY A 243 19.98 28.20 -5.03
C GLY A 243 18.78 28.81 -5.72
N GLU A 244 18.70 30.14 -5.68
CA GLU A 244 17.68 30.96 -6.34
C GLU A 244 17.59 30.58 -7.84
N ASP A 245 16.41 30.79 -8.43
CA ASP A 245 16.08 30.58 -9.86
C ASP A 245 15.59 29.19 -10.32
N CYS A 246 14.74 28.52 -9.53
CA CYS A 246 13.80 27.50 -10.06
C CYS A 246 12.45 27.57 -9.33
N PRO A 247 11.32 27.85 -10.03
CA PRO A 247 9.99 27.70 -9.44
C PRO A 247 9.77 26.22 -9.10
N GLY A 248 9.64 25.87 -7.80
CA GLY A 248 9.46 24.50 -7.33
C GLY A 248 10.56 23.93 -6.41
N LYS A 249 11.62 24.70 -6.09
CA LYS A 249 12.69 24.21 -5.16
C LYS A 249 12.30 24.19 -3.67
N LYS A 250 11.38 25.05 -3.21
CA LYS A 250 10.84 25.02 -1.82
C LYS A 250 10.07 23.73 -1.51
N ASP A 251 9.71 22.98 -2.54
CA ASP A 251 8.80 21.85 -2.50
C ASP A 251 9.48 20.49 -2.42
N MET A 252 10.81 20.46 -2.40
CA MET A 252 11.65 19.24 -2.43
C MET A 252 12.13 18.85 -1.04
N THR A 253 11.23 18.85 -0.06
CA THR A 253 11.56 18.50 1.33
C THR A 253 10.66 17.39 1.85
N CYS A 254 11.23 16.53 2.69
CA CYS A 254 10.46 15.57 3.45
C CYS A 254 10.21 16.10 4.87
N ASN A 255 9.10 15.67 5.47
CA ASN A 255 8.74 16.02 6.83
C ASN A 255 8.68 14.78 7.72
N PHE A 256 9.23 14.89 8.91
CA PHE A 256 9.13 13.90 9.97
C PHE A 256 8.71 14.59 11.26
N GLY A 257 7.42 14.47 11.62
CA GLY A 257 6.83 15.33 12.65
C GLY A 257 7.02 16.81 12.30
N ASN A 258 7.83 17.50 13.11
CA ASN A 258 8.20 18.90 12.95
C ASN A 258 9.58 19.10 12.29
N LEU A 259 10.33 18.03 12.01
CA LEU A 259 11.61 18.10 11.31
C LEU A 259 11.39 18.20 9.80
N THR A 260 12.18 19.04 9.16
CA THR A 260 12.24 19.19 7.70
C THR A 260 13.58 18.70 7.20
N MET A 261 13.55 17.86 6.17
CA MET A 261 14.71 17.20 5.57
C MET A 261 14.84 17.63 4.11
N ASN A 262 16.03 18.01 3.69
CA ASN A 262 16.33 18.17 2.26
C ASN A 262 16.48 16.79 1.61
N LEU A 263 16.41 16.75 0.29
CA LEU A 263 16.69 15.53 -0.47
C LEU A 263 18.06 14.95 -0.10
N GLY A 264 18.08 13.68 0.24
CA GLY A 264 19.27 12.93 0.64
C GLY A 264 19.63 13.02 2.12
N ASP A 265 19.04 13.94 2.90
CA ASP A 265 19.25 14.01 4.34
C ASP A 265 18.75 12.74 5.03
N GLU A 266 19.34 12.41 6.18
CA GLU A 266 18.97 11.24 6.99
C GLU A 266 18.44 11.64 8.37
N ILE A 267 17.70 10.74 9.03
CA ILE A 267 17.39 10.87 10.46
C ILE A 267 18.33 9.97 11.26
N ASN A 268 18.84 10.47 12.38
CA ASN A 268 19.66 9.69 13.31
C ASN A 268 18.95 8.41 13.79
N GLN A 269 19.73 7.39 14.16
CA GLN A 269 19.21 6.09 14.61
C GLN A 269 19.28 5.95 16.14
N GLY A 270 18.53 4.99 16.69
CA GLY A 270 18.67 4.57 18.08
C GLY A 270 18.16 5.55 19.14
N THR A 271 17.23 6.43 18.79
CA THR A 271 16.55 7.34 19.72
C THR A 271 15.43 6.67 20.52
N ASP A 272 14.83 5.61 19.97
CA ASP A 272 13.87 4.70 20.59
C ASP A 272 13.85 3.30 19.92
N TYR A 273 13.03 2.37 20.41
CA TYR A 273 12.90 1.01 19.85
C TYR A 273 12.52 0.97 18.35
N THR A 274 11.74 1.94 17.87
CA THR A 274 11.31 2.01 16.46
C THR A 274 12.40 2.55 15.54
N SER A 275 13.43 3.18 16.10
CA SER A 275 14.56 3.78 15.38
C SER A 275 15.85 2.94 15.40
N VAL A 276 15.92 1.88 16.22
CA VAL A 276 17.10 1.01 16.29
C VAL A 276 17.27 0.28 14.95
N CYS A 277 18.45 0.43 14.34
CA CYS A 277 18.80 -0.16 13.05
C CYS A 277 17.82 0.20 11.92
N VAL A 278 17.27 1.41 11.96
CA VAL A 278 16.37 1.93 10.93
C VAL A 278 17.04 3.11 10.25
N ARG A 279 17.39 2.96 8.98
CA ARG A 279 17.90 4.04 8.15
C ARG A 279 16.73 4.74 7.47
N CYS A 280 16.60 6.05 7.70
CA CYS A 280 15.58 6.89 7.12
C CYS A 280 16.23 7.97 6.25
N VAL A 281 15.85 8.05 4.98
CA VAL A 281 16.42 9.01 4.00
C VAL A 281 15.30 9.75 3.28
N CYS A 282 15.45 11.05 3.04
CA CYS A 282 14.54 11.79 2.18
C CYS A 282 14.84 11.54 0.70
N GLU A 283 14.20 10.53 0.11
CA GLU A 283 14.40 10.17 -1.31
C GLU A 283 13.35 10.79 -2.23
N VAL A 284 12.06 10.67 -1.85
CA VAL A 284 10.92 11.18 -2.62
C VAL A 284 9.92 11.86 -1.67
N PRO A 285 9.81 13.20 -1.70
CA PRO A 285 8.90 13.98 -0.87
C PRO A 285 7.42 13.58 -0.98
N PRO A 286 6.61 13.78 0.07
CA PRO A 286 6.91 14.56 1.30
C PRO A 286 7.28 13.74 2.54
N THR A 287 7.33 12.42 2.47
CA THR A 287 7.64 11.52 3.60
C THR A 287 8.97 10.81 3.36
N PRO A 288 9.88 10.74 4.35
CA PRO A 288 11.12 9.97 4.20
C PRO A 288 10.87 8.48 3.97
N THR A 289 11.83 7.78 3.35
CA THR A 289 11.82 6.33 3.25
C THR A 289 12.61 5.73 4.41
N CYS A 290 11.98 4.91 5.26
CA CYS A 290 12.68 4.21 6.36
C CYS A 290 12.76 2.71 6.12
N ARG A 291 13.97 2.13 6.20
CA ARG A 291 14.18 0.68 6.08
C ARG A 291 14.99 0.13 7.25
N ARG A 292 14.61 -1.05 7.75
CA ARG A 292 15.45 -1.81 8.68
C ARG A 292 16.71 -2.31 7.97
N LEU A 293 17.84 -2.16 8.63
CA LEU A 293 19.12 -2.69 8.19
C LEU A 293 19.19 -4.20 8.50
N SER A 294 19.75 -4.99 7.57
CA SER A 294 19.87 -6.45 7.70
C SER A 294 20.82 -6.87 8.82
N ASP A 295 21.85 -6.08 9.08
CA ASP A 295 22.99 -6.46 9.94
C ASP A 295 22.81 -5.99 11.39
N CYS A 296 21.55 -5.87 11.82
CA CYS A 296 21.20 -5.40 13.15
C CYS A 296 21.48 -6.47 14.21
N ASN A 297 22.68 -6.47 14.78
CA ASN A 297 22.98 -7.24 15.98
C ASN A 297 22.39 -6.53 17.21
N LEU A 298 21.18 -6.92 17.63
CA LEU A 298 20.53 -6.44 18.88
C LEU A 298 21.25 -6.94 20.17
N ALA A 299 22.52 -7.33 20.09
CA ALA A 299 23.24 -8.04 21.16
C ALA A 299 23.92 -7.13 22.20
N THR A 300 23.78 -5.82 22.14
CA THR A 300 24.36 -4.90 23.14
C THR A 300 23.26 -4.09 23.81
N GLY A 301 22.50 -4.73 24.69
CA GLY A 301 21.45 -4.06 25.46
C GLY A 301 20.77 -4.89 26.55
N ARG A 302 21.37 -6.02 26.98
CA ARG A 302 21.01 -6.69 28.24
C ARG A 302 22.27 -6.74 29.09
N ASN A 303 22.42 -5.74 29.96
CA ASN A 303 23.10 -5.88 31.25
C ASN A 303 22.09 -5.43 32.30
#